data_AF-A0A7W8L6D5-F1
#
_entry.id   AF-A0A7W8L6D5-F1
#
_cell.length_a   1.000
_cell.length_b   1.000
_cell.length_c   1.000
_cell.angle_alpha   90.00
_cell.angle_beta   90.00
_cell.angle_gamma   90.00
#
_symmetry.space_group_name_H-M   'P 1'
#
loop_
_entity.id
_entity.type
_entity.pdbx_description
1 polymer ?
#
loop_
_entity_poly.entity_id
_entity_poly.type
_entity_poly.pdbx_seq_one_letter_code
_entity_poly.pdbx_strand_id
1 'polypeptide(L)'
;MKIDLTPSDKSWKTSQLIQSSVIFFGAYLNQDYELSGDTIADVVECYKQGTPVDAHERMLSEMGRFKREHPDPDRAFEETYGQDFSPDLWGRTAASFFEELTRLLSE
;
A
#
# COMPACT_ATOMS: atom_id res chain seq x y z
N MET A 1 -31.43 19.01 18.10
CA MET A 1 -31.82 18.42 16.79
C MET A 1 -31.07 17.10 16.66
N LYS A 2 -31.75 15.96 16.80
CA LYS A 2 -31.15 14.64 16.55
C LYS A 2 -31.35 14.32 15.08
N ILE A 3 -30.27 14.17 14.34
CA ILE A 3 -30.31 13.77 12.94
C ILE A 3 -30.27 12.24 12.94
N ASP A 4 -31.39 11.61 12.61
CA ASP A 4 -31.45 10.18 12.34
C ASP A 4 -30.95 9.93 10.92
N LEU A 5 -29.84 9.20 10.80
CA LEU A 5 -29.25 8.81 9.53
C LEU A 5 -29.86 7.48 9.06
N THR A 6 -30.28 7.43 7.81
CA THR A 6 -30.97 6.27 7.22
C THR A 6 -29.97 5.18 6.82
N PRO A 7 -30.38 3.92 6.57
CA PRO A 7 -29.45 2.84 6.23
C PRO A 7 -28.57 3.08 5.00
N SER A 8 -28.96 4.00 4.12
CA SER A 8 -28.16 4.49 2.98
C SER A 8 -26.89 5.22 3.43
N ASP A 9 -26.91 5.85 4.61
CA ASP A 9 -25.76 6.55 5.19
C ASP A 9 -24.76 5.59 5.85
N LYS A 10 -24.97 4.26 5.74
CA LYS A 10 -24.03 3.24 6.21
C LYS A 10 -23.07 2.75 5.11
N SER A 11 -23.05 3.41 3.95
CA SER A 11 -22.14 3.08 2.84
C SER A 11 -20.66 3.36 3.14
N TRP A 12 -20.33 4.06 4.23
CA TRP A 12 -18.93 4.27 4.67
C TRP A 12 -18.41 3.13 5.54
N LYS A 13 -19.25 2.13 5.91
CA LYS A 13 -18.78 0.97 6.70
C LYS A 13 -17.94 -0.02 5.88
N THR A 14 -17.87 0.13 4.56
CA THR A 14 -16.84 -0.51 3.73
C THR A 14 -15.53 0.29 3.64
N SER A 15 -15.49 1.49 4.23
CA SER A 15 -14.35 2.42 4.20
C SER A 15 -13.53 2.42 5.50
N GLN A 16 -13.61 1.36 6.31
CA GLN A 16 -12.92 1.26 7.59
C GLN A 16 -12.07 0.00 7.72
N LEU A 17 -11.18 -0.18 6.75
CA LEU A 17 -9.83 -0.69 7.00
C LEU A 17 -8.95 0.33 6.29
N ILE A 18 -8.12 1.07 7.04
CA ILE A 18 -7.06 1.81 6.38
C ILE A 18 -6.25 0.76 5.61
N GLN A 19 -6.29 0.81 4.27
CA GLN A 19 -5.58 -0.16 3.44
C GLN A 19 -4.10 -0.04 3.81
N SER A 20 -3.45 -1.16 4.15
CA SER A 20 -2.03 -1.14 4.54
C SER A 20 -1.17 -0.55 3.42
N SER A 21 -1.57 -0.81 2.17
CA SER A 21 -1.02 -0.17 0.97
C SER A 21 -1.12 1.36 0.99
N VAL A 22 -2.25 1.94 1.39
CA VAL A 22 -2.42 3.40 1.45
C VAL A 22 -1.48 4.04 2.49
N ILE A 23 -1.30 3.41 3.66
CA ILE A 23 -0.33 3.90 4.65
C ILE A 23 1.09 3.80 4.11
N PHE A 24 1.46 2.66 3.52
CA PHE A 24 2.82 2.46 3.04
C PHE A 24 3.15 3.42 1.88
N PHE A 25 2.30 3.50 0.86
CA PHE A 25 2.51 4.39 -0.29
C PHE A 25 2.40 5.88 0.09
N GLY A 26 1.44 6.23 0.94
CA GLY A 26 1.19 7.62 1.32
C GLY A 26 2.07 8.17 2.45
N ALA A 27 2.65 7.32 3.30
CA ALA A 27 3.42 7.77 4.47
C ALA A 27 4.89 7.34 4.45
N TYR A 28 5.24 6.22 3.81
CA TYR A 28 6.61 5.69 3.80
C TYR A 28 7.31 5.83 2.44
N LEU A 29 6.55 5.79 1.34
CA LEU A 29 7.04 5.92 -0.03
C LEU A 29 6.58 7.18 -0.75
N ASN A 30 6.08 8.17 -0.01
CA ASN A 30 5.69 9.44 -0.61
C ASN A 30 6.93 10.27 -1.03
N GLN A 31 6.71 11.52 -1.40
CA GLN A 31 7.78 12.44 -1.85
C GLN A 31 8.91 12.64 -0.81
N ASP A 32 8.70 12.28 0.46
CA ASP A 32 9.67 12.37 1.55
C ASP A 32 10.20 10.97 1.98
N TYR A 33 10.19 9.97 1.09
CA TYR A 33 10.66 8.60 1.41
C TYR A 33 12.09 8.55 1.95
N GLU A 34 12.93 9.54 1.64
CA GLU A 34 14.30 9.69 2.18
C GLU A 34 14.33 9.76 3.72
N LEU A 35 13.21 10.12 4.37
CA LEU A 35 13.07 10.08 5.83
C LEU A 35 12.89 8.65 6.38
N SER A 36 12.48 7.72 5.52
CA SER A 36 12.22 6.31 5.85
C SER A 36 13.39 5.40 5.46
N GLY A 37 14.28 5.83 4.56
CA GLY A 37 15.52 5.14 4.20
C GLY A 37 15.94 5.34 2.74
N ASP A 38 17.15 4.87 2.41
CA ASP A 38 17.75 5.04 1.08
C ASP A 38 17.38 3.90 0.10
N THR A 39 16.92 2.77 0.63
CA THR A 39 16.57 1.58 -0.16
C THR A 39 15.18 1.05 0.18
N ILE A 40 14.61 0.23 -0.72
CA ILE A 40 13.34 -0.47 -0.49
C ILE A 40 13.36 -1.25 0.82
N ALA A 41 14.49 -1.90 1.12
CA ALA A 41 14.67 -2.68 2.33
C ALA A 41 14.61 -1.81 3.58
N ASP A 42 15.26 -0.64 3.56
CA ASP A 42 15.24 0.31 4.68
C ASP A 42 13.83 0.83 4.93
N VAL A 43 13.10 1.18 3.87
CA VAL A 43 11.72 1.66 3.98
C VAL A 43 10.79 0.56 4.52
N VAL A 44 10.94 -0.68 4.05
CA VAL A 44 10.15 -1.82 4.56
C VAL A 44 10.49 -2.11 6.02
N GLU A 45 11.75 -2.03 6.41
CA GLU A 45 12.15 -2.21 7.81
C GLU A 45 11.58 -1.10 8.71
N CYS A 46 11.60 0.16 8.25
CA CYS A 46 10.95 1.28 8.92
C CYS A 46 9.43 1.04 9.10
N TYR A 47 8.76 0.56 8.05
CA TYR A 47 7.34 0.18 8.11
C TYR A 47 7.08 -0.96 9.10
N LYS A 48 7.94 -2.01 9.09
CA LYS A 48 7.82 -3.17 10.00
C LYS A 48 7.96 -2.77 11.47
N GLN A 49 8.84 -1.83 11.76
CA GLN A 49 9.05 -1.30 13.12
C GLN A 49 7.92 -0.36 13.56
N GLY A 50 7.32 0.37 12.61
CA GLY A 50 6.28 1.36 12.87
C GLY A 50 4.85 0.83 12.89
N THR A 51 4.60 -0.41 12.45
CA THR A 51 3.24 -0.95 12.30
C THR A 51 3.09 -2.33 12.96
N PRO A 52 1.86 -2.72 13.37
CA PRO A 52 1.61 -4.03 13.96
C PRO A 52 1.64 -5.15 12.90
N VAL A 53 1.94 -6.37 13.32
CA VAL A 53 2.07 -7.55 12.43
C VAL A 53 0.82 -7.79 11.55
N ASP A 54 -0.38 -7.51 12.06
CA ASP A 54 -1.61 -7.66 11.28
C ASP A 54 -1.69 -6.67 10.09
N ALA A 55 -0.98 -5.53 10.16
CA ALA A 55 -0.85 -4.62 9.04
C ALA A 55 0.02 -5.24 7.92
N HIS A 56 1.05 -6.00 8.27
CA HIS A 56 1.93 -6.67 7.29
C HIS A 56 1.17 -7.78 6.56
N GLU A 57 0.42 -8.61 7.29
CA GLU A 57 -0.41 -9.68 6.71
C GLU A 57 -1.49 -9.11 5.77
N ARG A 58 -2.08 -7.96 6.13
CA ARG A 58 -3.01 -7.24 5.26
C ARG A 58 -2.33 -6.71 4.02
N MET A 59 -1.14 -6.12 4.14
CA MET A 59 -0.36 -5.65 3.00
C MET A 59 -0.07 -6.79 2.01
N LEU A 60 0.39 -7.94 2.50
CA LEU A 60 0.61 -9.13 1.69
C LEU A 60 -0.68 -9.60 0.98
N SER A 61 -1.81 -9.57 1.70
CA SER A 61 -3.12 -9.94 1.15
C SER A 61 -3.60 -8.97 0.08
N GLU A 62 -3.42 -7.66 0.30
CA GLU A 62 -3.75 -6.58 -0.64
C GLU A 62 -2.93 -6.70 -1.92
N MET A 63 -1.59 -6.86 -1.82
CA MET A 63 -0.71 -7.06 -2.99
C MET A 63 -1.08 -8.34 -3.75
N GLY A 64 -1.33 -9.43 -3.04
CA GLY A 64 -1.75 -10.70 -3.64
C GLY A 64 -3.09 -10.57 -4.37
N ARG A 65 -4.04 -9.80 -3.82
CA ARG A 65 -5.32 -9.50 -4.47
C ARG A 65 -5.12 -8.62 -5.71
N PHE A 66 -4.33 -7.56 -5.60
CA PHE A 66 -4.03 -6.65 -6.70
C PHE A 66 -3.45 -7.40 -7.91
N LYS A 67 -2.43 -8.25 -7.69
CA LYS A 67 -1.85 -9.06 -8.78
C LYS A 67 -2.85 -10.02 -9.44
N ARG A 68 -3.87 -10.51 -8.71
CA ARG A 68 -4.90 -11.40 -9.27
C ARG A 68 -5.98 -10.66 -10.04
N GLU A 69 -6.34 -9.47 -9.59
CA GLU A 69 -7.42 -8.67 -10.18
C GLU A 69 -6.96 -7.87 -11.41
N HIS A 70 -5.65 -7.63 -11.56
CA HIS A 70 -5.06 -6.84 -12.64
C HIS A 70 -4.12 -7.69 -13.51
N PRO A 71 -4.53 -8.09 -14.72
CA PRO A 71 -3.68 -8.82 -15.67
C PRO A 71 -2.45 -8.01 -16.12
N ASP A 72 -2.55 -6.68 -16.08
CA ASP A 72 -1.47 -5.72 -16.31
C ASP A 72 -1.25 -4.91 -15.01
N PRO A 73 -0.45 -5.43 -14.07
CA PRO A 73 -0.25 -4.81 -12.78
C PRO A 73 0.52 -3.49 -12.86
N ASP A 74 1.37 -3.30 -13.88
CA ASP A 74 2.13 -2.08 -14.09
C ASP A 74 1.21 -0.91 -14.44
N ARG A 75 0.31 -1.12 -15.42
CA ARG A 75 -0.69 -0.12 -15.77
C ARG A 75 -1.65 0.16 -14.61
N ALA A 76 -2.14 -0.88 -13.95
CA ALA A 76 -3.06 -0.71 -12.84
C ALA A 76 -2.40 0.04 -11.67
N PHE A 77 -1.10 -0.18 -11.43
CA PHE A 77 -0.35 0.52 -10.39
C PHE A 77 -0.25 1.99 -10.71
N GLU A 78 0.15 2.34 -11.94
CA GLU A 78 0.25 3.74 -12.38
C GLU A 78 -1.09 4.48 -12.24
N GLU A 79 -2.19 3.85 -12.67
CA GLU A 79 -3.55 4.42 -12.54
C GLU A 79 -3.97 4.62 -11.06
N THR A 80 -3.46 3.81 -10.14
CA THR A 80 -3.86 3.81 -8.72
C THR A 80 -2.95 4.68 -7.84
N TYR A 81 -1.65 4.62 -8.06
CA TYR A 81 -0.61 5.16 -7.18
C TYR A 81 0.40 6.08 -7.89
N GLY A 82 0.38 6.17 -9.23
CA GLY A 82 1.40 6.90 -10.01
C GLY A 82 1.49 8.39 -9.73
N GLN A 83 0.47 8.99 -9.11
CA GLN A 83 0.52 10.39 -8.63
C GLN A 83 1.37 10.55 -7.35
N ASP A 84 1.48 9.50 -6.54
CA ASP A 84 2.16 9.52 -5.25
C ASP A 84 3.56 8.90 -5.32
N PHE A 85 3.70 7.80 -6.07
CA PHE A 85 4.92 7.00 -6.14
C PHE A 85 5.03 6.26 -7.47
N SER A 86 6.25 6.18 -8.00
CA SER A 86 6.57 5.35 -9.17
C SER A 86 7.71 4.38 -8.85
N PRO A 87 7.50 3.06 -9.06
CA PRO A 87 8.56 2.05 -8.92
C PRO A 87 9.78 2.29 -9.82
N ASP A 88 9.63 3.06 -10.89
CA ASP A 88 10.71 3.41 -11.82
C ASP A 88 11.81 4.23 -11.13
N LEU A 89 11.50 4.96 -10.04
CA LEU A 89 12.49 5.65 -9.20
C LEU A 89 13.57 4.69 -8.67
N TRP A 90 13.23 3.40 -8.53
CA TRP A 90 14.10 2.34 -8.08
C TRP A 90 14.48 1.36 -9.19
N GLY A 91 14.26 1.74 -10.46
CA GLY A 91 14.59 0.92 -11.64
C GLY A 91 13.78 -0.37 -11.72
N ARG A 92 12.55 -0.36 -11.20
CA ARG A 92 11.68 -1.55 -11.09
C ARG A 92 10.34 -1.32 -11.78
N THR A 93 9.77 -2.40 -12.31
CA THR A 93 8.34 -2.46 -12.66
C THR A 93 7.50 -2.63 -11.40
N ALA A 94 6.22 -2.27 -11.40
CA ALA A 94 5.30 -2.51 -10.29
C ALA A 94 5.22 -4.01 -9.94
N ALA A 95 5.26 -4.89 -10.95
CA ALA A 95 5.30 -6.33 -10.71
C ALA A 95 6.53 -6.76 -9.91
N SER A 96 7.72 -6.34 -10.34
CA SER A 96 9.00 -6.66 -9.67
C SER A 96 9.13 -5.97 -8.31
N PHE A 97 8.48 -4.82 -8.15
CA PHE A 97 8.41 -4.08 -6.92
C PHE A 97 7.53 -4.80 -5.88
N PHE A 98 6.34 -5.26 -6.26
CA PHE A 98 5.50 -6.08 -5.37
C PHE A 98 6.12 -7.42 -4.98
N GLU A 99 6.90 -8.03 -5.87
CA GLU A 99 7.67 -9.24 -5.55
C GLU A 99 8.70 -8.96 -4.46
N GLU A 100 9.41 -7.83 -4.56
CA GLU A 100 10.38 -7.43 -3.55
C GLU A 100 9.73 -7.09 -2.21
N LEU A 101 8.62 -6.34 -2.20
CA LEU A 101 7.85 -6.06 -0.99
C LEU A 101 7.35 -7.35 -0.33
N THR A 102 6.84 -8.29 -1.13
CA THR A 102 6.34 -9.58 -0.63
C THR A 102 7.46 -10.38 0.04
N ARG A 103 8.65 -10.41 -0.57
CA ARG A 103 9.84 -11.06 -0.01
C ARG A 103 10.21 -10.45 1.34
N LEU A 104 10.39 -9.13 1.40
CA LEU A 104 10.85 -8.40 2.59
C LEU A 104 9.85 -8.46 3.76
N LEU A 105 8.55 -8.44 3.48
CA LEU A 105 7.49 -8.54 4.50
C LEU A 105 7.30 -9.97 5.04
N SER A 106 7.82 -10.97 4.33
CA SER A 106 7.74 -12.39 4.74
C SER A 106 8.97 -12.88 5.50
N GLU A 107 10.00 -12.04 5.65
CA GLU A 107 11.21 -12.27 6.46
C GLU A 107 11.00 -11.93 7.94
#